data_AF-A0A097AUS0-F1
#
_entry.id   AF-A0A097AUS0-F1
#
_cell.length_a   1.000
_cell.length_b   1.000
_cell.length_c   1.000
_cell.angle_alpha   90.00
_cell.angle_beta   90.00
_cell.angle_gamma   90.00
#
_symmetry.space_group_name_H-M   'P 1'
#
loop_
_entity.id
_entity.type
_entity.pdbx_description
1 polymer ?
#
loop_
_entity_poly.entity_id
_entity_poly.type
_entity_poly.pdbx_seq_one_letter_code
_entity_poly.pdbx_strand_id
1 'polypeptide(L)' 'MIPFIVNPVAGGGKAYRKISEIEKIMKEKLIDYKIFITKYAEEGEVLARKAAFSSINL' A
#
# COMPACT_ATOMS: atom_id res chain seq x y z
N MET A 1 5.20 9.78 -4.25
CA MET A 1 4.73 8.79 -3.26
C MET A 1 4.02 7.63 -3.95
N ILE A 2 4.45 6.38 -3.77
CA ILE A 2 3.73 5.17 -4.23
C ILE A 2 2.86 4.61 -3.09
N PRO A 3 1.53 4.50 -3.25
CA PRO A 3 0.66 3.87 -2.28
C PRO A 3 0.62 2.34 -2.44
N PHE A 4 0.96 1.61 -1.39
CA PHE A 4 0.76 0.16 -1.30
C PHE A 4 -0.48 -0.13 -0.45
N ILE A 5 -1.55 -0.59 -1.07
CA ILE A 5 -2.77 -0.99 -0.38
C ILE A 5 -2.77 -2.52 -0.25
N VAL A 6 -2.61 -3.01 0.98
CA VAL A 6 -2.37 -4.40 1.29
C VAL A 6 -3.56 -4.99 2.02
N ASN A 7 -4.18 -6.02 1.43
CA ASN A 7 -5.10 -6.88 2.14
C ASN A 7 -4.31 -7.92 2.96
N PRO A 8 -4.35 -7.88 4.31
CA PRO A 8 -3.49 -8.72 5.13
C PRO A 8 -3.84 -10.21 5.05
N VAL A 9 -5.05 -10.59 4.63
CA VAL A 9 -5.45 -12.00 4.49
C VAL A 9 -5.22 -12.55 3.07
N ALA A 10 -4.93 -11.69 2.09
CA ALA A 10 -4.77 -12.10 0.70
C ALA A 10 -3.64 -13.13 0.52
N GLY A 11 -3.91 -14.15 -0.31
CA GLY A 11 -3.00 -15.25 -0.56
C GLY A 11 -2.65 -16.06 0.69
N GLY A 12 -3.53 -16.12 1.69
CA GLY A 12 -3.28 -16.78 2.96
C GLY A 12 -2.28 -16.04 3.85
N GLY A 13 -2.30 -14.70 3.81
CA GLY A 13 -1.38 -13.84 4.57
C GLY A 13 -0.02 -13.58 3.91
N LYS A 14 0.20 -14.10 2.69
CA LYS A 14 1.46 -13.89 1.95
C LYS A 14 1.65 -12.43 1.56
N ALA A 15 0.58 -11.70 1.24
CA ALA A 15 0.66 -10.28 0.90
C ALA A 15 1.22 -9.45 2.08
N TYR A 16 0.75 -9.72 3.30
CA TYR A 16 1.27 -9.06 4.51
C TYR A 16 2.76 -9.35 4.72
N ARG A 17 3.19 -10.60 4.52
CA ARG A 17 4.61 -11.00 4.66
C ARG A 17 5.54 -10.33 3.65
N LYS A 18 5.02 -9.83 2.53
CA LYS A 18 5.80 -9.11 1.51
C LYS A 18 6.09 -7.65 1.88
N ILE A 19 5.47 -7.11 2.93
CA ILE A 19 5.68 -5.72 3.38
C ILE A 19 7.17 -5.43 3.61
N SER A 20 7.89 -6.29 4.32
CA SER A 20 9.33 -6.08 4.60
C SER A 20 10.20 -6.03 3.34
N GLU A 21 9.86 -6.84 2.33
CA GLU A 21 10.53 -6.82 1.03
C GLU A 21 10.24 -5.51 0.27
N ILE A 22 9.00 -5.04 0.31
CA ILE A 22 8.62 -3.74 -0.26
C ILE A 22 9.42 -2.61 0.41
N GLU A 23 9.45 -2.56 1.75
CA GLU A 23 10.19 -1.54 2.49
C GLU A 23 11.68 -1.53 2.13
N LYS A 24 12.29 -2.71 2.04
CA LYS A 24 13.68 -2.86 1.61
C LYS A 24 13.91 -2.28 0.21
N ILE A 25 13.10 -2.69 -0.78
CA ILE A 25 13.24 -2.25 -2.17
C ILE A 25 13.01 -0.75 -2.31
N MET A 26 11.98 -0.19 -1.64
CA MET A 26 11.68 1.24 -1.71
C MET A 26 12.81 2.07 -1.10
N LYS A 27 13.36 1.65 0.04
CA LYS A 27 14.50 2.29 0.69
C LYS A 27 15.75 2.25 -0.18
N GLU A 28 16.09 1.09 -0.75
CA GLU A 28 17.24 0.94 -1.65
C GLU A 28 17.14 1.81 -2.90
N LYS A 29 15.92 2.02 -3.40
CA LYS A 29 15.65 2.84 -4.59
C LYS A 29 15.40 4.32 -4.30
N LEU A 30 15.40 4.74 -3.03
CA LEU A 30 15.07 6.10 -2.61
C LEU A 30 13.68 6.56 -3.12
N ILE A 31 12.71 5.65 -3.17
CA ILE A 31 11.35 5.93 -3.63
C ILE A 31 10.48 6.20 -2.42
N ASP A 32 9.85 7.37 -2.38
CA ASP A 32 8.85 7.71 -1.37
C ASP A 32 7.58 6.85 -1.54
N TYR A 33 7.12 6.24 -0.45
CA TYR A 33 6.03 5.28 -0.45
C TYR A 33 5.23 5.33 0.85
N LYS A 34 4.00 4.79 0.80
CA LYS A 34 3.16 4.62 1.98
C LYS A 34 2.41 3.31 1.92
N ILE A 35 2.44 2.55 3.01
CA ILE A 35 1.72 1.28 3.13
C ILE A 35 0.43 1.51 3.91
N PHE A 36 -0.67 1.01 3.36
CA PHE A 36 -1.99 0.98 3.97
C PHE A 36 -2.45 -0.46 4.07
N ILE A 37 -2.84 -0.90 5.27
CA ILE A 37 -3.37 -2.24 5.50
C ILE A 37 -4.89 -2.12 5.60
N THR A 38 -5.63 -2.85 4.75
CA THR A 38 -7.09 -2.88 4.81
C THR A 38 -7.57 -3.69 6.01
N LYS A 39 -8.66 -3.27 6.61
CA LYS A 39 -9.30 -3.82 7.81
C LYS A 39 -10.64 -4.48 7.48
N TYR A 40 -11.33 -4.01 6.44
CA TYR A 40 -12.64 -4.53 6.01
C TYR A 40 -12.75 -4.57 4.48
N ALA A 41 -13.79 -5.27 3.99
CA ALA A 41 -14.10 -5.33 2.57
C ALA A 41 -14.30 -3.91 2.00
N GLU A 42 -13.99 -3.70 0.71
CA GLU A 42 -14.15 -2.41 0.01
C GLU A 42 -13.24 -1.25 0.49
N GLU A 43 -12.59 -1.35 1.65
CA GLU A 43 -11.66 -0.30 2.11
C GLU A 43 -10.50 -0.07 1.12
N GLY A 44 -10.11 -1.11 0.38
CA GLY A 44 -9.11 -0.99 -0.68
C GLY A 44 -9.51 0.01 -1.78
N GLU A 45 -10.79 0.05 -2.16
CA GLU A 45 -11.30 1.04 -3.12
C GLU A 45 -11.26 2.45 -2.53
N VAL A 46 -11.71 2.60 -1.28
CA VAL A 46 -11.70 3.89 -0.57
C VAL A 46 -10.29 4.46 -0.49
N LEU A 47 -9.31 3.63 -0.14
CA LEU A 47 -7.89 4.01 -0.06
C LEU A 47 -7.30 4.34 -1.44
N ALA A 48 -7.65 3.57 -2.48
CA ALA A 48 -7.17 3.81 -3.84
C ALA A 48 -7.68 5.16 -4.37
N ARG A 49 -8.98 5.45 -4.18
CA ARG A 49 -9.55 6.76 -4.53
C ARG A 49 -8.86 7.88 -3.78
N LYS A 50 -8.70 7.77 -2.45
CA LYS A 50 -8.00 8.78 -1.64
C LYS A 50 -6.58 9.02 -2.15
N ALA A 51 -5.82 7.97 -2.45
CA ALA A 51 -4.45 8.12 -2.95
C ALA A 51 -4.38 8.81 -4.33
N ALA A 52 -5.30 8.49 -5.23
CA ALA A 52 -5.40 9.16 -6.54
C ALA A 52 -5.67 10.66 -6.39
N PHE A 53 -6.60 11.05 -5.51
CA PHE A 53 -6.96 12.47 -5.32
C PHE A 53 -5.98 13.25 -4.44
N SER A 54 -5.29 12.61 -3.49
CA SER A 54 -4.18 13.23 -2.75
C SER A 54 -3.02 13.62 -3.67
N SER A 55 -2.90 12.97 -4.83
CA SER A 55 -1.87 13.26 -5.84
C SER A 55 -2.23 14.45 -6.75
N ILE A 56 -3.48 14.93 -6.70
CA ILE A 56 -4.00 15.99 -7.59
C ILE A 56 -3.84 17.39 -6.96
N ASN A 57 -3.47 17.49 -5.69
CA ASN A 57 -3.24 18.77 -4.97
C ASN A 57 -1.75 19.04 -4.68
N LEU A 58 -0.87 18.87 -5.66
CA LEU A 58 0.52 19.36 -5.66
C LEU A 58 0.88 19.94 -7.03
#